data_AF-A0A655VPQ2-F1
#
_entry.id   AF-A0A655VPQ2-F1
#
_cell.length_a   1.000
_cell.length_b   1.000
_cell.length_c   1.000
_cell.angle_alpha   90.00
_cell.angle_beta   90.00
_cell.angle_gamma   90.00
#
_symmetry.space_group_name_H-M   'P 1'
#
loop_
_entity.id
_entity.type
_entity.pdbx_description
1 polymer ?
#
loop_
_entity_poly.entity_id
_entity_poly.type
_entity_poly.pdbx_seq_one_letter_code
_entity_poly.pdbx_strand_id
1 'polypeptide(L)'
;MEGIEEPLARLAGNAYVMDAASNLTVAGIDLGEKPSVISAIVKYHCTHRGQRSIIDAMDIVGGKGICLGPANFLARGYQGAPIAVTVEGANILTRSMIIFGQGAIRCHPYVLREMEAAYSPNSDAVEKFDSALAGHVGFVLSNLVRSLWLGLTDGYGSQAPTRDATKRYYQQLNRYSANLALLADISMAVLGGSLKRRERLSARLGDILSQLYLSSATLKRFENDGRPAEDLPLVHWGLQDSLRQTEIAIDEFLANFPNRIIGRALRVLMMPFGRVRKAPSDKLDSKLAQILQTPSETRSRIGRHQYLTPSDNNPAGKIEQALNVILQAEPLFEKACKALGQRRPFMGLDEVAKLGLEAKVLTIQEAALLSEAEAHRLYTINVDDFAPQELAAKKRTQRKAEVA
;
A
#
# COMPACT_ATOMS: atom_id res chain seq x y z
N MET A 1 2.32 -12.35 19.31
CA MET A 1 3.34 -13.26 18.73
C MET A 1 4.13 -12.43 17.74
N GLU A 2 5.45 -12.29 17.93
CA GLU A 2 6.28 -11.41 17.08
C GLU A 2 6.19 -11.78 15.59
N GLY A 3 6.11 -13.08 15.27
CA GLY A 3 6.05 -13.57 13.89
C GLY A 3 4.82 -13.13 13.06
N ILE A 4 3.72 -12.71 13.70
CA ILE A 4 2.54 -12.19 12.97
C ILE A 4 2.57 -10.66 12.83
N GLU A 5 3.48 -9.97 13.53
CA GLU A 5 3.51 -8.51 13.54
C GLU A 5 3.95 -7.95 12.18
N GLU A 6 4.90 -8.60 11.51
CA GLU A 6 5.38 -8.20 10.19
C GLU A 6 4.27 -8.23 9.11
N PRO A 7 3.51 -9.34 8.89
CA PRO A 7 2.40 -9.33 7.95
C PRO A 7 1.26 -8.39 8.37
N LEU A 8 0.97 -8.25 9.68
CA LEU A 8 -0.01 -7.27 10.16
C LEU A 8 0.42 -5.82 9.85
N ALA A 9 1.70 -5.50 10.00
CA ALA A 9 2.24 -4.19 9.67
C ALA A 9 2.12 -3.90 8.17
N ARG A 10 2.42 -4.88 7.31
CA ARG A 10 2.21 -4.76 5.86
C ARG A 10 0.75 -4.53 5.52
N LEU A 11 -0.19 -5.22 6.18
CA LEU A 11 -1.63 -4.99 6.01
C LEU A 11 -2.01 -3.55 6.35
N ALA A 12 -1.65 -3.08 7.55
CA ALA A 12 -1.99 -1.74 8.02
C ALA A 12 -1.38 -0.65 7.14
N GLY A 13 -0.09 -0.77 6.84
CA GLY A 13 0.66 0.20 6.06
C GLY A 13 0.18 0.27 4.61
N ASN A 14 -0.07 -0.88 3.96
CA ASN A 14 -0.64 -0.90 2.62
C ASN A 14 -2.05 -0.31 2.59
N ALA A 15 -2.92 -0.66 3.54
CA ALA A 15 -4.26 -0.07 3.62
C ALA A 15 -4.19 1.46 3.73
N TYR A 16 -3.27 1.98 4.56
CA TYR A 16 -3.12 3.43 4.73
C TYR A 16 -2.66 4.13 3.43
N VAL A 17 -1.63 3.60 2.77
CA VAL A 17 -1.06 4.14 1.52
C VAL A 17 -2.04 4.02 0.36
N MET A 18 -2.74 2.89 0.23
CA MET A 18 -3.70 2.65 -0.85
C MET A 18 -4.90 3.58 -0.74
N ASP A 19 -5.48 3.72 0.45
CA ASP A 19 -6.59 4.67 0.69
C ASP A 19 -6.13 6.11 0.44
N ALA A 20 -4.91 6.49 0.85
CA ALA A 20 -4.36 7.81 0.57
C ALA A 20 -4.25 8.10 -0.94
N ALA A 21 -3.70 7.15 -1.70
CA ALA A 21 -3.54 7.28 -3.15
C ALA A 21 -4.89 7.31 -3.89
N SER A 22 -5.83 6.47 -3.46
CA SER A 22 -7.20 6.46 -3.99
C SER A 22 -7.88 7.81 -3.77
N ASN A 23 -7.90 8.30 -2.52
CA ASN A 23 -8.57 9.56 -2.17
C ASN A 23 -7.99 10.77 -2.89
N LEU A 24 -6.66 10.87 -3.01
CA LEU A 24 -6.03 11.96 -3.77
C LEU A 24 -6.44 11.94 -5.24
N THR A 25 -6.56 10.74 -5.82
CA THR A 25 -6.89 10.57 -7.24
C THR A 25 -8.35 10.89 -7.51
N VAL A 26 -9.25 10.40 -6.65
CA VAL A 26 -10.69 10.69 -6.72
C VAL A 26 -10.93 12.19 -6.55
N ALA A 27 -10.27 12.84 -5.60
CA ALA A 27 -10.37 14.29 -5.44
C ALA A 27 -9.97 15.07 -6.71
N GLY A 28 -8.95 14.60 -7.45
CA GLY A 28 -8.61 15.19 -8.75
C GLY A 28 -9.73 15.02 -9.79
N ILE A 29 -10.37 13.86 -9.83
CA ILE A 29 -11.50 13.58 -10.73
C ILE A 29 -12.71 14.48 -10.37
N ASP A 30 -13.00 14.65 -9.08
CA ASP A 30 -14.09 15.50 -8.61
C ASP A 30 -13.87 16.98 -8.95
N LEU A 31 -12.61 17.42 -9.06
CA LEU A 31 -12.24 18.75 -9.55
C LEU A 31 -12.39 18.90 -11.08
N GLY A 32 -12.80 17.86 -11.80
CA GLY A 32 -12.98 17.85 -13.25
C GLY A 32 -11.71 17.49 -14.05
N GLU A 33 -10.62 17.11 -13.38
CA GLU A 33 -9.40 16.69 -14.05
C GLU A 33 -9.55 15.31 -14.70
N LYS A 34 -8.69 15.01 -15.68
CA LYS A 34 -8.65 13.70 -16.38
C LYS A 34 -7.30 13.02 -16.15
N PRO A 35 -7.03 12.51 -14.93
CA PRO A 35 -5.67 12.17 -14.50
C PRO A 35 -5.20 10.80 -14.99
N SER A 36 -5.05 10.61 -16.31
CA SER A 36 -4.79 9.29 -16.93
C SER A 36 -3.53 8.56 -16.41
N VAL A 37 -2.43 9.31 -16.18
CA VAL A 37 -1.18 8.74 -15.67
C VAL A 37 -1.31 8.34 -14.20
N ILE A 38 -1.95 9.19 -13.40
CA ILE A 38 -2.15 8.92 -11.97
C ILE A 38 -3.10 7.73 -11.77
N SER A 39 -4.18 7.64 -12.55
CA SER A 39 -5.07 6.46 -12.53
C SER A 39 -4.30 5.17 -12.85
N ALA A 40 -3.37 5.20 -13.82
CA ALA A 40 -2.51 4.07 -14.13
C ALA A 40 -1.55 3.71 -12.97
N ILE A 41 -1.00 4.71 -12.27
CA ILE A 41 -0.18 4.51 -11.06
C ILE A 41 -0.99 3.81 -9.97
N VAL A 42 -2.17 4.35 -9.64
CA VAL A 42 -3.05 3.80 -8.59
C VAL A 42 -3.49 2.40 -8.94
N LYS A 43 -3.94 2.15 -10.18
CA LYS A 43 -4.32 0.82 -10.64
C LYS A 43 -3.18 -0.17 -10.46
N TYR A 44 -1.98 0.14 -10.96
CA TYR A 44 -0.83 -0.75 -10.87
C TYR A 44 -0.43 -1.05 -9.41
N HIS A 45 -0.22 -0.01 -8.60
CA HIS A 45 0.32 -0.17 -7.25
C HIS A 45 -0.71 -0.69 -6.25
N CYS A 46 -1.97 -0.25 -6.32
CA CYS A 46 -2.99 -0.69 -5.37
C CYS A 46 -3.39 -2.14 -5.61
N THR A 47 -3.49 -2.60 -6.86
CA THR A 47 -3.80 -4.01 -7.15
C THR A 47 -2.69 -4.95 -6.71
N HIS A 48 -1.43 -4.55 -6.93
CA HIS A 48 -0.28 -5.35 -6.51
C HIS A 48 -0.06 -5.35 -4.98
N ARG A 49 -0.23 -4.20 -4.31
CA ARG A 49 -0.22 -4.14 -2.83
C ARG A 49 -1.38 -4.93 -2.23
N GLY A 50 -2.59 -4.79 -2.79
CA GLY A 50 -3.77 -5.53 -2.36
C GLY A 50 -3.61 -7.05 -2.49
N GLN A 51 -3.02 -7.53 -3.58
CA GLN A 51 -2.70 -8.96 -3.75
C GLN A 51 -1.78 -9.47 -2.64
N ARG A 52 -0.70 -8.73 -2.33
CA ARG A 52 0.22 -9.08 -1.24
C ARG A 52 -0.46 -9.04 0.13
N SER A 53 -1.28 -8.03 0.37
CA SER A 53 -2.08 -7.94 1.60
C SER A 53 -3.01 -9.14 1.77
N ILE A 54 -3.64 -9.65 0.71
CA ILE A 54 -4.48 -10.84 0.83
C ILE A 54 -3.65 -12.09 1.15
N ILE A 55 -2.45 -12.23 0.58
CA ILE A 55 -1.52 -13.31 0.92
C ILE A 55 -1.13 -13.23 2.40
N ASP A 56 -0.72 -12.05 2.88
CA ASP A 56 -0.37 -11.82 4.28
C ASP A 56 -1.55 -12.15 5.21
N ALA A 57 -2.77 -11.77 4.82
CA ALA A 57 -3.98 -12.09 5.59
C ALA A 57 -4.23 -13.60 5.66
N MET A 58 -4.05 -14.33 4.54
CA MET A 58 -4.19 -15.80 4.52
C MET A 58 -3.16 -16.48 5.42
N ASP A 59 -1.92 -16.01 5.42
CA ASP A 59 -0.86 -16.53 6.28
C ASP A 59 -1.20 -16.35 7.77
N ILE A 60 -1.80 -15.21 8.14
CA ILE A 60 -2.24 -14.95 9.52
C ILE A 60 -3.39 -15.85 9.95
N VAL A 61 -4.41 -16.05 9.09
CA VAL A 61 -5.62 -16.82 9.47
C VAL A 61 -5.47 -18.34 9.29
N GLY A 62 -4.41 -18.79 8.61
CA GLY A 62 -4.11 -20.19 8.39
C GLY A 62 -5.23 -20.96 7.68
N GLY A 63 -5.61 -22.12 8.24
CA GLY A 63 -6.58 -23.04 7.64
C GLY A 63 -7.93 -22.40 7.31
N LYS A 64 -8.39 -21.45 8.14
CA LYS A 64 -9.64 -20.71 7.89
C LYS A 64 -9.57 -19.85 6.63
N GLY A 65 -8.41 -19.34 6.28
CA GLY A 65 -8.20 -18.63 5.02
C GLY A 65 -8.37 -19.51 3.80
N ILE A 66 -8.15 -20.82 3.93
CA ILE A 66 -8.09 -21.79 2.84
C ILE A 66 -9.43 -22.51 2.65
N CYS A 67 -10.03 -23.01 3.73
CA CYS A 67 -11.27 -23.77 3.68
C CYS A 67 -12.43 -22.89 3.20
N LEU A 68 -12.97 -23.19 2.02
CA LEU A 68 -14.11 -22.45 1.45
C LEU A 68 -15.41 -22.86 2.13
N GLY A 69 -16.10 -21.89 2.71
CA GLY A 69 -17.43 -22.05 3.28
C GLY A 69 -18.03 -20.70 3.72
N PRO A 70 -19.23 -20.71 4.32
CA PRO A 70 -19.93 -19.49 4.72
C PRO A 70 -19.16 -18.61 5.71
N ALA A 71 -18.30 -19.18 6.56
CA ALA A 71 -17.50 -18.43 7.53
C ALA A 71 -16.16 -17.92 6.96
N ASN A 72 -15.78 -18.32 5.73
CA ASN A 72 -14.57 -17.84 5.07
C ASN A 72 -14.79 -16.45 4.45
N PHE A 73 -13.88 -15.52 4.76
CA PHE A 73 -13.94 -14.12 4.30
C PHE A 73 -12.75 -13.71 3.40
N LEU A 74 -11.83 -14.62 3.09
CA LEU A 74 -10.56 -14.30 2.40
C LEU A 74 -10.34 -15.09 1.10
N ALA A 75 -10.70 -16.36 1.04
CA ALA A 75 -10.35 -17.25 -0.07
C ALA A 75 -10.86 -16.73 -1.43
N ARG A 76 -12.07 -16.17 -1.48
CA ARG A 76 -12.63 -15.58 -2.71
C ARG A 76 -11.87 -14.32 -3.13
N GLY A 77 -11.49 -13.48 -2.16
CA GLY A 77 -10.62 -12.33 -2.41
C GLY A 77 -9.28 -12.75 -3.00
N TYR A 78 -8.67 -13.81 -2.45
CA TYR A 78 -7.42 -14.38 -2.96
C TYR A 78 -7.55 -14.91 -4.39
N GLN A 79 -8.59 -15.70 -4.68
CA GLN A 79 -8.89 -16.21 -6.02
C GLN A 79 -9.09 -15.08 -7.04
N GLY A 80 -9.70 -13.96 -6.61
CA GLY A 80 -9.94 -12.79 -7.46
C GLY A 80 -8.75 -11.85 -7.62
N ALA A 81 -7.78 -11.86 -6.69
CA ALA A 81 -6.67 -10.89 -6.68
C ALA A 81 -5.86 -10.84 -8.00
N PRO A 82 -5.54 -11.97 -8.67
CA PRO A 82 -4.85 -11.95 -9.96
C PRO A 82 -5.66 -11.31 -11.10
N ILE A 83 -7.00 -11.31 -11.01
CA ILE A 83 -7.88 -10.74 -12.04
C ILE A 83 -7.66 -9.23 -12.08
N ALA A 84 -7.66 -8.54 -10.93
CA ALA A 84 -7.46 -7.09 -10.84
C ALA A 84 -6.11 -6.63 -11.42
N VAL A 85 -5.09 -7.49 -11.40
CA VAL A 85 -3.77 -7.23 -11.99
C VAL A 85 -3.80 -7.26 -13.52
N THR A 86 -4.68 -8.05 -14.13
CA THR A 86 -4.74 -8.28 -15.58
C THR A 86 -5.83 -7.46 -16.29
N VAL A 87 -6.99 -7.28 -15.66
CA VAL A 87 -8.10 -6.47 -16.21
C VAL A 87 -7.80 -4.98 -16.13
N GLU A 88 -8.54 -4.17 -16.89
CA GLU A 88 -8.36 -2.70 -16.97
C GLU A 88 -6.97 -2.26 -17.48
N GLY A 89 -6.31 -3.15 -18.22
CA GLY A 89 -4.94 -2.97 -18.71
C GLY A 89 -3.95 -3.74 -17.85
N ALA A 90 -3.31 -4.75 -18.44
CA ALA A 90 -2.37 -5.60 -17.75
C ALA A 90 -1.23 -4.79 -17.12
N ASN A 91 -0.97 -5.01 -15.83
CA ASN A 91 0.03 -4.26 -15.06
C ASN A 91 1.41 -4.21 -15.73
N ILE A 92 1.79 -5.25 -16.47
CA ILE A 92 3.04 -5.31 -17.24
C ILE A 92 3.12 -4.18 -18.27
N LEU A 93 2.04 -3.96 -19.02
CA LEU A 93 1.93 -2.91 -20.04
C LEU A 93 1.74 -1.54 -19.40
N THR A 94 0.90 -1.46 -18.36
CA THR A 94 0.67 -0.23 -17.60
C THR A 94 1.97 0.34 -17.05
N ARG A 95 2.77 -0.50 -16.38
CA ARG A 95 4.08 -0.13 -15.82
C ARG A 95 5.06 0.29 -16.91
N SER A 96 5.15 -0.47 -18.00
CA SER A 96 6.21 -0.30 -18.99
C SER A 96 5.93 0.81 -20.02
N MET A 97 4.68 1.01 -20.40
CA MET A 97 4.31 1.91 -21.50
C MET A 97 3.52 3.14 -21.08
N ILE A 98 2.61 3.03 -20.10
CA ILE A 98 1.63 4.09 -19.81
C ILE A 98 2.18 5.09 -18.80
N ILE A 99 2.63 4.62 -17.63
CA ILE A 99 2.98 5.48 -16.48
C ILE A 99 4.04 6.52 -16.87
N PHE A 100 5.19 6.08 -17.40
CA PHE A 100 6.24 7.02 -17.82
C PHE A 100 6.11 7.41 -19.28
N GLY A 101 5.91 6.46 -20.19
CA GLY A 101 5.96 6.71 -21.64
C GLY A 101 4.98 7.79 -22.14
N GLN A 102 3.74 7.83 -21.62
CA GLN A 102 2.80 8.90 -21.97
C GLN A 102 2.91 10.13 -21.06
N GLY A 103 3.31 9.95 -19.80
CA GLY A 103 3.49 11.04 -18.84
C GLY A 103 4.69 11.93 -19.14
N ALA A 104 5.78 11.36 -19.65
CA ALA A 104 7.05 12.08 -19.88
C ALA A 104 6.91 13.24 -20.86
N ILE A 105 6.07 13.12 -21.90
CA ILE A 105 5.87 14.20 -22.88
C ILE A 105 4.84 15.21 -22.38
N ARG A 106 3.71 14.74 -21.83
CA ARG A 106 2.59 15.61 -21.43
C ARG A 106 2.84 16.41 -20.16
N CYS A 107 3.61 15.87 -19.23
CA CYS A 107 3.87 16.51 -17.94
C CYS A 107 5.16 17.33 -17.94
N HIS A 108 5.96 17.28 -19.02
CA HIS A 108 7.21 18.05 -19.09
C HIS A 108 6.92 19.51 -19.48
N PRO A 109 7.44 20.51 -18.73
CA PRO A 109 7.07 21.91 -18.92
C PRO A 109 7.43 22.51 -20.30
N TYR A 110 8.43 21.93 -20.98
CA TYR A 110 9.00 22.50 -22.21
C TYR A 110 8.84 21.61 -23.45
N VAL A 111 8.81 20.29 -23.31
CA VAL A 111 8.94 19.36 -24.45
C VAL A 111 7.75 19.46 -25.39
N LEU A 112 6.53 19.55 -24.86
CA LEU A 112 5.34 19.73 -25.71
C LEU A 112 5.38 21.05 -26.47
N ARG A 113 5.84 22.13 -25.82
CA ARG A 113 5.96 23.46 -26.44
C ARG A 113 7.01 23.48 -27.55
N GLU A 114 8.15 22.81 -27.33
CA GLU A 114 9.19 22.63 -28.35
C GLU A 114 8.64 21.87 -29.57
N MET A 115 7.90 20.78 -29.33
CA MET A 115 7.26 20.01 -30.41
C MET A 115 6.24 20.86 -31.18
N GLU A 116 5.32 21.53 -30.48
CA GLU A 116 4.30 22.39 -31.09
C GLU A 116 4.92 23.54 -31.90
N ALA A 117 5.98 24.18 -31.38
CA ALA A 117 6.72 25.22 -32.09
C ALA A 117 7.43 24.66 -33.34
N ALA A 118 8.06 23.49 -33.24
CA ALA A 118 8.73 22.85 -34.38
C ALA A 118 7.79 22.44 -35.52
N TYR A 119 6.53 22.12 -35.21
CA TYR A 119 5.49 21.81 -36.20
C TYR A 119 4.67 23.04 -36.65
N SER A 120 4.92 24.21 -36.08
CA SER A 120 4.15 25.42 -36.40
C SER A 120 4.61 26.03 -37.74
N PRO A 121 3.68 26.34 -38.67
CA PRO A 121 4.00 27.05 -39.90
C PRO A 121 4.09 28.57 -39.70
N ASN A 122 3.90 29.07 -38.48
CA ASN A 122 3.86 30.50 -38.19
C ASN A 122 5.25 31.13 -38.24
N SER A 123 5.32 32.43 -38.57
CA SER A 123 6.58 33.18 -38.62
C SER A 123 7.27 33.30 -37.25
N ASP A 124 6.51 33.16 -36.15
CA ASP A 124 7.02 33.21 -34.77
C ASP A 124 7.47 31.84 -34.21
N ALA A 125 7.42 30.78 -35.04
CA ALA A 125 7.72 29.41 -34.62
C ALA A 125 9.16 29.27 -34.08
N VAL A 126 10.14 29.89 -34.75
CA VAL A 126 11.55 29.82 -34.35
C VAL A 126 11.77 30.51 -33.00
N GLU A 127 11.21 31.70 -32.80
CA GLU A 127 11.34 32.44 -31.54
C GLU A 127 10.72 31.67 -30.36
N LYS A 128 9.52 31.08 -30.57
CA LYS A 128 8.87 30.23 -29.56
C LYS A 128 9.68 28.98 -29.24
N PHE A 129 10.28 28.37 -30.26
CA PHE A 129 11.13 27.20 -30.09
C PHE A 129 12.40 27.55 -29.30
N ASP A 130 13.10 28.63 -29.65
CA ASP A 130 14.32 29.07 -28.97
C ASP A 130 14.03 29.44 -27.51
N SER A 131 12.92 30.12 -27.25
CA SER A 131 12.48 30.44 -25.89
C SER A 131 12.19 29.17 -25.07
N ALA A 132 11.48 28.20 -25.64
CA ALA A 132 11.17 26.93 -24.98
C ALA A 132 12.45 26.12 -24.71
N LEU A 133 13.35 26.03 -25.69
CA LEU A 133 14.63 25.32 -25.58
C LEU A 133 15.56 25.95 -24.55
N ALA A 134 15.67 27.27 -24.53
CA ALA A 134 16.45 27.98 -23.53
C ALA A 134 15.92 27.73 -22.10
N GLY A 135 14.59 27.75 -21.94
CA GLY A 135 13.93 27.39 -20.69
C GLY A 135 14.18 25.94 -20.28
N HIS A 136 14.16 25.00 -21.23
CA HIS A 136 14.45 23.59 -21.02
C HIS A 136 15.90 23.38 -20.57
N VAL A 137 16.89 23.99 -21.23
CA VAL A 137 18.30 23.92 -20.82
C VAL A 137 18.49 24.45 -19.40
N GLY A 138 17.85 25.59 -19.08
CA GLY A 138 17.86 26.14 -17.73
C GLY A 138 17.23 25.20 -16.69
N PHE A 139 16.14 24.52 -17.06
CA PHE A 139 15.48 23.53 -16.22
C PHE A 139 16.37 22.31 -15.95
N VAL A 140 17.03 21.76 -16.97
CA VAL A 140 17.98 20.65 -16.85
C VAL A 140 19.13 21.03 -15.92
N LEU A 141 19.74 22.20 -16.13
CA LEU A 141 20.86 22.67 -15.32
C LEU A 141 20.46 22.91 -13.86
N SER A 142 19.28 23.50 -13.64
CA SER A 142 18.71 23.68 -12.30
C SER A 142 18.50 22.34 -11.59
N ASN A 143 17.93 21.34 -12.29
CA ASN A 143 17.73 20.00 -11.74
C ASN A 143 19.06 19.27 -11.51
N LEU A 144 20.08 19.49 -12.35
CA LEU A 144 21.42 18.95 -12.13
C LEU A 144 22.03 19.46 -10.82
N VAL A 145 22.05 20.79 -10.63
CA VAL A 145 22.59 21.42 -9.41
C VAL A 145 21.77 21.00 -8.19
N ARG A 146 20.43 21.00 -8.29
CA ARG A 146 19.54 20.54 -7.21
C ARG A 146 19.76 19.07 -6.87
N SER A 147 19.89 18.19 -7.87
CA SER A 147 20.12 16.76 -7.65
C SER A 147 21.45 16.50 -6.95
N LEU A 148 22.51 17.24 -7.33
CA LEU A 148 23.80 17.17 -6.66
C LEU A 148 23.70 17.68 -5.21
N TRP A 149 23.18 18.89 -5.00
CA TRP A 149 23.09 19.51 -3.68
C TRP A 149 22.19 18.73 -2.72
N LEU A 150 20.97 18.38 -3.17
CA LEU A 150 20.02 17.59 -2.38
C LEU A 150 20.48 16.13 -2.25
N GLY A 151 21.29 15.63 -3.18
CA GLY A 151 21.95 14.33 -3.10
C GLY A 151 22.93 14.25 -1.93
N LEU A 152 23.80 15.26 -1.80
CA LEU A 152 24.79 15.37 -0.72
C LEU A 152 24.14 15.65 0.64
N THR A 153 23.16 16.55 0.67
CA THR A 153 22.50 16.99 1.91
C THR A 153 21.32 16.13 2.31
N ASP A 154 21.02 15.04 1.60
CA ASP A 154 19.80 14.27 1.80
C ASP A 154 18.51 15.12 1.85
N GLY A 155 18.42 16.11 0.96
CA GLY A 155 17.32 17.05 0.89
C GLY A 155 17.25 18.08 2.03
N TYR A 156 18.15 18.04 3.02
CA TYR A 156 18.18 19.03 4.11
C TYR A 156 18.25 20.46 3.55
N GLY A 157 17.47 21.36 4.16
CA GLY A 157 17.37 22.76 3.73
C GLY A 157 16.40 23.03 2.59
N SER A 158 15.86 22.00 1.91
CA SER A 158 14.78 22.22 0.94
C SER A 158 13.47 22.59 1.64
N GLN A 159 12.58 23.27 0.89
CA GLN A 159 11.30 23.75 1.40
C GLN A 159 10.41 22.59 1.82
N ALA A 160 9.72 22.75 2.95
CA ALA A 160 8.67 21.86 3.40
C ALA A 160 7.49 22.72 3.85
N PRO A 161 6.24 22.31 3.59
CA PRO A 161 5.06 23.04 4.04
C PRO A 161 4.90 23.00 5.57
N THR A 162 5.71 22.21 6.26
CA THR A 162 5.51 21.81 7.65
C THR A 162 6.82 21.82 8.42
N ARG A 163 6.71 21.90 9.75
CA ARG A 163 7.85 21.86 10.67
C ARG A 163 7.79 20.71 11.68
N ASP A 164 6.94 19.73 11.44
CA ASP A 164 6.69 18.59 12.33
C ASP A 164 7.47 17.31 11.91
N ALA A 165 7.04 16.15 12.40
CA ALA A 165 7.61 14.84 12.11
C ALA A 165 7.63 14.48 10.60
N THR A 166 6.82 15.15 9.77
CA THR A 166 6.75 14.91 8.32
C THR A 166 7.72 15.75 7.50
N LYS A 167 8.32 16.80 8.09
CA LYS A 167 9.21 17.75 7.40
C LYS A 167 10.32 17.05 6.60
N ARG A 168 10.96 16.04 7.19
CA ARG A 168 12.07 15.31 6.56
C ARG A 168 11.62 14.54 5.33
N TYR A 169 10.40 14.02 5.30
CA TYR A 169 9.88 13.32 4.14
C TYR A 169 9.61 14.26 2.97
N TYR A 170 9.05 15.45 3.20
CA TYR A 170 8.94 16.47 2.15
C TYR A 170 10.29 16.83 1.55
N GLN A 171 11.30 16.99 2.40
CA GLN A 171 12.66 17.30 1.97
C GLN A 171 13.30 16.17 1.14
N GLN A 172 13.09 14.92 1.54
CA GLN A 172 13.52 13.75 0.78
C GLN A 172 12.76 13.62 -0.55
N LEU A 173 11.46 13.91 -0.57
CA LEU A 173 10.67 13.92 -1.81
C LEU A 173 11.17 14.97 -2.79
N ASN A 174 11.55 16.17 -2.31
CA ASN A 174 12.18 17.19 -3.16
C ASN A 174 13.48 16.69 -3.81
N ARG A 175 14.31 15.98 -3.05
CA ARG A 175 15.54 15.34 -3.57
C ARG A 175 15.20 14.36 -4.69
N TYR A 176 14.30 13.41 -4.44
CA TYR A 176 13.98 12.38 -5.41
C TYR A 176 13.18 12.91 -6.61
N SER A 177 12.40 13.98 -6.43
CA SER A 177 11.72 14.69 -7.52
C SER A 177 12.70 15.38 -8.45
N ALA A 178 13.71 16.09 -7.92
CA ALA A 178 14.79 16.67 -8.72
C ALA A 178 15.57 15.59 -9.49
N ASN A 179 15.86 14.48 -8.80
CA ASN A 179 16.50 13.31 -9.39
C ASN A 179 15.68 12.73 -10.56
N LEU A 180 14.37 12.55 -10.39
CA LEU A 180 13.48 12.04 -11.43
C LEU A 180 13.45 12.98 -12.64
N ALA A 181 13.33 14.29 -12.41
CA ALA A 181 13.34 15.28 -13.49
C ALA A 181 14.63 15.20 -14.30
N LEU A 182 15.79 15.20 -13.64
CA LEU A 182 17.08 15.05 -14.30
C LEU A 182 17.20 13.74 -15.08
N LEU A 183 16.75 12.62 -14.50
CA LEU A 183 16.76 11.33 -15.19
C LEU A 183 15.86 11.32 -16.41
N ALA A 184 14.68 11.95 -16.34
CA ALA A 184 13.77 12.06 -17.47
C ALA A 184 14.43 12.81 -18.62
N ASP A 185 15.03 13.97 -18.35
CA ASP A 185 15.66 14.82 -19.37
C ASP A 185 16.88 14.13 -20.01
N ILE A 186 17.77 13.55 -19.21
CA ILE A 186 18.93 12.83 -19.75
C ILE A 186 18.48 11.59 -20.54
N SER A 187 17.42 10.91 -20.09
CA SER A 187 16.88 9.77 -20.85
C SER A 187 16.31 10.21 -22.19
N MET A 188 15.58 11.33 -22.25
CA MET A 188 15.07 11.88 -23.50
C MET A 188 16.21 12.34 -24.41
N ALA A 189 17.25 13.00 -23.87
CA ALA A 189 18.41 13.44 -24.65
C ALA A 189 19.24 12.28 -25.21
N VAL A 190 19.52 11.25 -24.40
CA VAL A 190 20.38 10.11 -24.81
C VAL A 190 19.64 9.09 -25.65
N LEU A 191 18.35 8.84 -25.36
CA LEU A 191 17.58 7.76 -25.98
C LEU A 191 16.58 8.26 -27.02
N GLY A 192 16.20 9.53 -26.98
CA GLY A 192 15.22 10.13 -27.89
C GLY A 192 13.95 9.30 -28.01
N GLY A 193 13.45 9.14 -29.24
CA GLY A 193 12.29 8.30 -29.54
C GLY A 193 12.46 6.80 -29.27
N SER A 194 13.67 6.32 -28.95
CA SER A 194 13.88 4.93 -28.53
C SER A 194 13.52 4.68 -27.06
N LEU A 195 13.35 5.73 -26.25
CA LEU A 195 12.98 5.61 -24.84
C LEU A 195 11.67 4.83 -24.65
N LYS A 196 10.65 5.12 -25.47
CA LYS A 196 9.37 4.40 -25.49
C LYS A 196 9.53 2.91 -25.83
N ARG A 197 10.53 2.56 -26.65
CA ARG A 197 10.84 1.16 -27.02
C ARG A 197 11.65 0.42 -25.95
N ARG A 198 12.31 1.14 -25.03
CA ARG A 198 13.06 0.55 -23.91
C ARG A 198 12.17 0.40 -22.68
N GLU A 199 11.18 -0.48 -22.81
CA GLU A 199 10.12 -0.75 -21.84
C GLU A 199 10.62 -0.93 -20.39
N ARG A 200 11.73 -1.66 -20.17
CA ARG A 200 12.29 -1.85 -18.82
C ARG A 200 12.86 -0.57 -18.19
N LEU A 201 13.43 0.34 -18.98
CA LEU A 201 13.94 1.62 -18.47
C LEU A 201 12.78 2.57 -18.18
N SER A 202 11.81 2.64 -19.09
CA SER A 202 10.55 3.37 -18.89
C SER A 202 9.82 2.89 -17.63
N ALA A 203 9.74 1.58 -17.42
CA ALA A 203 9.14 0.98 -16.23
C ALA A 203 9.78 1.47 -14.93
N ARG A 204 11.12 1.54 -14.86
CA ARG A 204 11.82 2.00 -13.66
C ARG A 204 11.62 3.49 -13.38
N LEU A 205 11.59 4.33 -14.42
CA LEU A 205 11.22 5.75 -14.27
C LEU A 205 9.77 5.89 -13.79
N GLY A 206 8.88 5.04 -14.31
CA GLY A 206 7.49 4.94 -13.85
C GLY A 206 7.38 4.51 -12.39
N ASP A 207 8.22 3.57 -11.94
CA ASP A 207 8.25 3.13 -10.54
C ASP A 207 8.71 4.28 -9.63
N ILE A 208 9.74 5.03 -10.00
CA ILE A 208 10.20 6.23 -9.26
C ILE A 208 9.04 7.23 -9.13
N LEU A 209 8.43 7.63 -10.25
CA LEU A 209 7.30 8.55 -10.28
C LEU A 209 6.15 8.06 -9.40
N SER A 210 5.84 6.77 -9.48
CA SER A 210 4.75 6.16 -8.72
C SER A 210 4.99 6.23 -7.22
N GLN A 211 6.19 5.90 -6.75
CA GLN A 211 6.49 5.95 -5.31
C GLN A 211 6.49 7.38 -4.77
N LEU A 212 6.91 8.37 -5.58
CA LEU A 212 6.78 9.78 -5.23
C LEU A 212 5.31 10.19 -5.12
N TYR A 213 4.46 9.71 -6.03
CA TYR A 213 3.02 9.95 -5.97
C TYR A 213 2.39 9.32 -4.71
N LEU A 214 2.65 8.04 -4.44
CA LEU A 214 2.15 7.34 -3.25
C LEU A 214 2.59 8.03 -1.95
N SER A 215 3.84 8.48 -1.89
CA SER A 215 4.38 9.23 -0.75
C SER A 215 3.69 10.58 -0.57
N SER A 216 3.48 11.31 -1.68
CA SER A 216 2.79 12.59 -1.67
C SER A 216 1.33 12.44 -1.24
N ALA A 217 0.66 11.39 -1.72
CA ALA A 217 -0.70 11.04 -1.32
C ALA A 217 -0.79 10.70 0.17
N THR A 218 0.16 9.93 0.69
CA THR A 218 0.25 9.56 2.12
C THR A 218 0.37 10.81 3.01
N LEU A 219 1.24 11.75 2.62
CA LEU A 219 1.40 13.03 3.32
C LEU A 219 0.15 13.91 3.20
N LYS A 220 -0.49 13.94 2.03
CA LYS A 220 -1.71 14.72 1.81
C LYS A 220 -2.91 14.15 2.57
N ARG A 221 -3.03 12.84 2.68
CA ARG A 221 -4.02 12.19 3.56
C ARG A 221 -3.81 12.61 5.00
N PHE A 222 -2.58 12.50 5.51
CA PHE A 222 -2.26 12.89 6.88
C PHE A 222 -2.61 14.36 7.17
N GLU A 223 -2.36 15.25 6.20
CA GLU A 223 -2.81 16.64 6.27
C GLU A 223 -4.34 16.78 6.33
N ASN A 224 -5.04 16.10 5.43
CA ASN A 224 -6.50 16.18 5.34
C ASN A 224 -7.21 15.58 6.56
N ASP A 225 -6.63 14.53 7.15
CA ASP A 225 -7.15 13.91 8.37
C ASP A 225 -6.82 14.74 9.64
N GLY A 226 -6.16 15.90 9.49
CA GLY A 226 -5.89 16.85 10.60
C GLY A 226 -4.58 16.61 11.35
N ARG A 227 -3.65 15.83 10.78
CA ARG A 227 -2.35 15.45 11.36
C ARG A 227 -2.42 14.75 12.74
N PRO A 228 -3.29 13.76 12.94
CA PRO A 228 -3.39 13.06 14.22
C PRO A 228 -2.07 12.34 14.54
N ALA A 229 -1.47 12.64 15.69
CA ALA A 229 -0.16 12.09 16.06
C ALA A 229 -0.16 10.55 16.11
N GLU A 230 -1.31 9.95 16.38
CA GLU A 230 -1.59 8.53 16.46
C GLU A 230 -1.44 7.82 15.10
N ASP A 231 -1.58 8.55 13.98
CA ASP A 231 -1.42 8.00 12.62
C ASP A 231 0.03 8.07 12.13
N LEU A 232 0.91 8.77 12.83
CA LEU A 232 2.33 8.90 12.44
C LEU A 232 3.03 7.55 12.21
N PRO A 233 2.80 6.47 12.99
CA PRO A 233 3.38 5.17 12.67
C PRO A 233 3.05 4.69 11.26
N LEU A 234 1.80 4.81 10.82
CA LEU A 234 1.36 4.41 9.48
C LEU A 234 1.99 5.29 8.39
N VAL A 235 2.07 6.59 8.64
CA VAL A 235 2.73 7.56 7.75
C VAL A 235 4.22 7.24 7.60
N HIS A 236 4.92 7.02 8.71
CA HIS A 236 6.33 6.65 8.72
C HIS A 236 6.57 5.35 7.95
N TRP A 237 5.72 4.34 8.15
CA TRP A 237 5.84 3.05 7.48
C TRP A 237 5.70 3.21 5.97
N GLY A 238 4.62 3.86 5.52
CA GLY A 238 4.34 4.06 4.10
C GLY A 238 5.43 4.85 3.38
N LEU A 239 5.93 5.91 4.02
CA LEU A 239 6.99 6.74 3.44
C LEU A 239 8.35 6.02 3.43
N GLN A 240 8.69 5.25 4.48
CA GLN A 240 9.95 4.48 4.48
C GLN A 240 9.94 3.39 3.40
N ASP A 241 8.82 2.67 3.25
CA ASP A 241 8.64 1.67 2.20
C ASP A 241 8.75 2.30 0.79
N SER A 242 7.97 3.36 0.52
CA SER A 242 7.99 4.02 -0.79
C SER A 242 9.33 4.66 -1.13
N LEU A 243 10.00 5.32 -0.18
CA LEU A 243 11.32 5.91 -0.43
C LEU A 243 12.41 4.85 -0.65
N ARG A 244 12.34 3.71 0.05
CA ARG A 244 13.21 2.57 -0.22
C ARG A 244 13.00 2.04 -1.64
N GLN A 245 11.75 1.83 -2.05
CA GLN A 245 11.43 1.38 -3.41
C GLN A 245 11.89 2.39 -4.46
N THR A 246 11.81 3.69 -4.17
CA THR A 246 12.35 4.76 -5.02
C THR A 246 13.85 4.60 -5.24
N GLU A 247 14.64 4.41 -4.18
CA GLU A 247 16.09 4.22 -4.30
C GLU A 247 16.46 2.95 -5.07
N ILE A 248 15.72 1.85 -4.88
CA ILE A 248 15.91 0.62 -5.63
C ILE A 248 15.69 0.88 -7.13
N ALA A 249 14.59 1.56 -7.48
CA ALA A 249 14.28 1.86 -8.88
C ALA A 249 15.33 2.80 -9.53
N ILE A 250 15.83 3.81 -8.80
CA ILE A 250 16.93 4.67 -9.27
C ILE A 250 18.22 3.86 -9.49
N ASP A 251 18.61 3.05 -8.51
CA ASP A 251 19.85 2.27 -8.58
C ASP A 251 19.82 1.28 -9.75
N GLU A 252 18.70 0.56 -9.92
CA GLU A 252 18.52 -0.35 -11.03
C GLU A 252 18.45 0.36 -12.39
N PHE A 253 17.84 1.55 -12.44
CA PHE A 253 17.78 2.36 -13.65
C PHE A 253 19.18 2.73 -14.12
N LEU A 254 19.99 3.27 -13.20
CA LEU A 254 21.35 3.72 -13.45
C LEU A 254 22.30 2.56 -13.78
N ALA A 255 22.18 1.43 -13.07
CA ALA A 255 22.96 0.23 -13.34
C ALA A 255 22.74 -0.35 -14.74
N ASN A 256 21.55 -0.12 -15.31
CA ASN A 256 21.15 -0.63 -16.62
C ASN A 256 21.06 0.48 -17.68
N PHE A 257 21.58 1.68 -17.38
CA PHE A 257 21.53 2.79 -18.33
C PHE A 257 22.37 2.46 -19.57
N PRO A 258 21.88 2.72 -20.80
CA PRO A 258 22.55 2.23 -22.02
C PRO A 258 23.98 2.75 -22.19
N ASN A 259 24.22 4.02 -21.85
CA ASN A 259 25.56 4.56 -21.75
C ASN A 259 26.10 4.34 -20.33
N ARG A 260 26.98 3.35 -20.15
CA ARG A 260 27.54 2.97 -18.83
C ARG A 260 28.31 4.11 -18.16
N ILE A 261 28.95 4.99 -18.93
CA ILE A 261 29.71 6.13 -18.40
C ILE A 261 28.74 7.14 -17.78
N ILE A 262 27.71 7.52 -18.53
CA ILE A 262 26.65 8.43 -18.05
C ILE A 262 25.93 7.82 -16.84
N GLY A 263 25.56 6.54 -16.91
CA GLY A 263 24.88 5.85 -15.80
C GLY A 263 25.71 5.85 -14.51
N ARG A 264 27.02 5.60 -14.59
CA ARG A 264 27.94 5.67 -13.43
C ARG A 264 28.10 7.10 -12.91
N ALA A 265 28.27 8.08 -13.80
CA ALA A 265 28.40 9.49 -13.41
C ALA A 265 27.14 9.98 -12.66
N LEU A 266 25.96 9.67 -13.19
CA LEU A 266 24.69 9.99 -12.53
C LEU A 266 24.51 9.26 -11.20
N ARG A 267 24.96 8.00 -11.09
CA ARG A 267 24.92 7.28 -9.81
C ARG A 267 25.74 7.97 -8.74
N VAL A 268 26.96 8.40 -9.06
CA VAL A 268 27.80 9.15 -8.10
C VAL A 268 27.15 10.49 -7.74
N LEU A 269 26.56 11.19 -8.72
CA LEU A 269 25.92 12.49 -8.49
C LEU A 269 24.67 12.39 -7.61
N MET A 270 23.79 11.42 -7.89
CA MET A 270 22.46 11.34 -7.29
C MET A 270 22.43 10.50 -6.01
N MET A 271 23.32 9.50 -5.93
CA MET A 271 23.44 8.54 -4.83
C MET A 271 24.90 8.47 -4.34
N PRO A 272 25.47 9.59 -3.85
CA PRO A 272 26.89 9.65 -3.47
C PRO A 272 27.25 8.64 -2.36
N PHE A 273 26.29 8.31 -1.50
CA PHE A 273 26.43 7.31 -0.43
C PHE A 273 25.78 5.96 -0.75
N GLY A 274 25.40 5.73 -2.01
CA GLY A 274 24.62 4.57 -2.42
C GLY A 274 23.18 4.60 -1.89
N ARG A 275 22.62 3.42 -1.61
CA ARG A 275 21.28 3.25 -1.04
C ARG A 275 21.34 3.44 0.47
N VAL A 276 20.63 4.46 0.97
CA VAL A 276 20.62 4.84 2.39
C VAL A 276 19.27 4.60 3.06
N ARG A 277 18.19 4.44 2.27
CA ARG A 277 16.85 4.15 2.83
C ARG A 277 16.77 2.72 3.32
N LYS A 278 16.28 2.59 4.55
CA LYS A 278 16.04 1.30 5.21
C LYS A 278 14.57 0.91 5.03
N ALA A 279 14.29 -0.39 5.18
CA ALA A 279 12.91 -0.82 5.33
C ALA A 279 12.35 -0.28 6.66
N PRO A 280 11.02 -0.25 6.82
CA PRO A 280 10.41 -0.13 8.14
C PRO A 280 11.08 -1.07 9.14
N SER A 281 11.33 -0.58 10.36
CA SER A 281 11.96 -1.37 11.42
C SER A 281 10.93 -2.24 12.12
N ASP A 282 11.36 -3.35 12.72
CA ASP A 282 10.52 -4.25 13.51
C ASP A 282 9.74 -3.52 14.62
N LYS A 283 10.38 -2.53 15.28
CA LYS A 283 9.70 -1.68 16.27
C LYS A 283 8.53 -0.88 15.69
N LEU A 284 8.65 -0.45 14.44
CA LEU A 284 7.59 0.26 13.74
C LEU A 284 6.50 -0.72 13.33
N ASP A 285 6.88 -1.89 12.82
CA ASP A 285 5.93 -2.95 12.45
C ASP A 285 5.09 -3.40 13.65
N SER A 286 5.73 -3.59 14.80
CA SER A 286 5.06 -3.90 16.08
C SER A 286 3.99 -2.86 16.45
N LYS A 287 4.29 -1.56 16.26
CA LYS A 287 3.29 -0.49 16.49
C LYS A 287 2.10 -0.59 15.55
N LEU A 288 2.33 -0.88 14.27
CA LEU A 288 1.24 -1.03 13.29
C LEU A 288 0.39 -2.26 13.60
N ALA A 289 1.03 -3.37 13.95
CA ALA A 289 0.35 -4.58 14.38
C ALA A 289 -0.51 -4.33 15.62
N GLN A 290 -0.02 -3.55 16.59
CA GLN A 290 -0.78 -3.18 17.78
C GLN A 290 -1.99 -2.29 17.43
N ILE A 291 -1.85 -1.35 16.48
CA ILE A 291 -2.96 -0.51 15.99
C ILE A 291 -4.08 -1.39 15.42
N LEU A 292 -3.77 -2.45 14.66
CA LEU A 292 -4.80 -3.33 14.11
C LEU A 292 -5.48 -4.22 15.16
N GLN A 293 -4.77 -4.57 16.22
CA GLN A 293 -5.27 -5.45 17.30
C GLN A 293 -5.98 -4.68 18.42
N THR A 294 -5.89 -3.34 18.45
CA THR A 294 -6.44 -2.51 19.52
C THR A 294 -7.50 -1.55 18.96
N PRO A 295 -8.75 -1.58 19.45
CA PRO A 295 -9.76 -0.58 19.14
C PRO A 295 -9.22 0.84 19.41
N SER A 296 -9.14 1.65 18.37
CA SER A 296 -8.60 3.01 18.40
C SER A 296 -9.16 3.81 17.24
N GLU A 297 -9.16 5.14 17.36
CA GLU A 297 -9.63 6.01 16.28
C GLU A 297 -8.81 5.82 14.99
N THR A 298 -7.49 5.61 15.11
CA THR A 298 -6.61 5.29 13.97
C THR A 298 -7.07 4.03 13.24
N ARG A 299 -7.39 2.95 13.98
CA ARG A 299 -7.92 1.72 13.41
C ARG A 299 -9.26 1.97 12.71
N SER A 300 -10.17 2.71 13.34
CA SER A 300 -11.46 3.09 12.75
C SER A 300 -11.27 3.94 11.48
N ARG A 301 -10.28 4.84 11.43
CA ARG A 301 -9.93 5.61 10.23
C ARG A 301 -9.37 4.74 9.10
N ILE A 302 -8.62 3.67 9.40
CA ILE A 302 -8.18 2.70 8.38
C ILE A 302 -9.38 1.94 7.81
N GLY A 303 -10.30 1.49 8.68
CA GLY A 303 -11.51 0.74 8.29
C GLY A 303 -12.70 1.60 7.86
N ARG A 304 -12.51 2.91 7.66
CA ARG A 304 -13.62 3.81 7.32
C ARG A 304 -14.32 3.36 6.02
N HIS A 305 -15.63 3.57 5.98
CA HIS A 305 -16.51 3.17 4.86
C HIS A 305 -16.68 1.66 4.67
N GLN A 306 -16.10 0.81 5.53
CA GLN A 306 -16.38 -0.62 5.51
C GLN A 306 -17.69 -0.96 6.24
N TYR A 307 -18.40 -1.95 5.72
CA TYR A 307 -19.57 -2.51 6.40
C TYR A 307 -19.15 -3.60 7.38
N LEU A 308 -19.03 -3.24 8.66
CA LEU A 308 -18.56 -4.14 9.74
C LEU A 308 -19.70 -4.62 10.66
N THR A 309 -20.95 -4.43 10.29
CA THR A 309 -22.09 -4.91 11.11
C THR A 309 -22.11 -6.45 11.11
N PRO A 310 -22.06 -7.10 12.28
CA PRO A 310 -22.07 -8.56 12.37
C PRO A 310 -23.40 -9.11 11.86
N SER A 311 -23.33 -10.09 10.95
CA SER A 311 -24.50 -10.83 10.46
C SER A 311 -24.04 -12.17 9.90
N ASP A 312 -24.96 -13.09 9.65
CA ASP A 312 -24.64 -14.39 9.07
C ASP A 312 -23.97 -14.30 7.70
N ASN A 313 -24.23 -13.22 6.96
CA ASN A 313 -23.64 -12.95 5.66
C ASN A 313 -22.43 -12.01 5.72
N ASN A 314 -21.96 -11.64 6.93
CA ASN A 314 -20.78 -10.80 7.12
C ASN A 314 -19.81 -11.40 8.14
N PRO A 315 -18.98 -12.39 7.73
CA PRO A 315 -18.01 -13.01 8.62
C PRO A 315 -16.94 -12.03 9.11
N ALA A 316 -16.58 -11.02 8.30
CA ALA A 316 -15.65 -9.97 8.72
C ALA A 316 -16.23 -9.13 9.88
N GLY A 317 -17.52 -8.78 9.82
CA GLY A 317 -18.22 -8.13 10.93
C GLY A 317 -18.30 -8.99 12.20
N LYS A 318 -18.44 -10.32 12.06
CA LYS A 318 -18.38 -11.24 13.20
C LYS A 318 -16.99 -11.29 13.85
N ILE A 319 -15.92 -11.15 13.06
CA ILE A 319 -14.54 -11.05 13.59
C ILE A 319 -14.32 -9.73 14.32
N GLU A 320 -14.88 -8.63 13.79
CA GLU A 320 -14.86 -7.34 14.48
C GLU A 320 -15.59 -7.40 15.83
N GLN A 321 -16.73 -8.06 15.88
CA GLN A 321 -17.45 -8.32 17.14
C GLN A 321 -16.61 -9.18 18.09
N ALA A 322 -15.99 -10.24 17.59
CA ALA A 322 -15.15 -11.14 18.39
C ALA A 322 -13.99 -10.39 19.07
N LEU A 323 -13.34 -9.45 18.38
CA LEU A 323 -12.29 -8.62 18.97
C LEU A 323 -12.78 -7.86 20.20
N ASN A 324 -13.93 -7.20 20.10
CA ASN A 324 -14.51 -6.43 21.20
C ASN A 324 -14.87 -7.31 22.39
N VAL A 325 -15.49 -8.47 22.14
CA VAL A 325 -15.87 -9.42 23.21
C VAL A 325 -14.63 -10.00 23.90
N ILE A 326 -13.60 -10.39 23.13
CA ILE A 326 -12.34 -10.94 23.68
C ILE A 326 -11.64 -9.93 24.60
N LEU A 327 -11.57 -8.66 24.21
CA LEU A 327 -10.93 -7.62 25.02
C LEU A 327 -11.67 -7.34 26.33
N GLN A 328 -13.00 -7.49 26.35
CA GLN A 328 -13.78 -7.39 27.59
C GLN A 328 -13.61 -8.62 28.49
N ALA A 329 -13.39 -9.79 27.89
CA ALA A 329 -13.19 -11.06 28.58
C ALA A 329 -11.78 -11.20 29.18
N GLU A 330 -10.76 -10.56 28.60
CA GLU A 330 -9.35 -10.69 29.02
C GLU A 330 -9.11 -10.36 30.51
N PRO A 331 -9.59 -9.23 31.07
CA PRO A 331 -9.43 -8.94 32.49
C PRO A 331 -10.14 -9.95 33.41
N LEU A 332 -11.27 -10.50 32.97
CA LEU A 332 -12.02 -11.50 33.74
C LEU A 332 -11.30 -12.84 33.77
N PHE A 333 -10.70 -13.24 32.65
CA PHE A 333 -9.85 -14.41 32.57
C PHE A 333 -8.65 -14.27 33.50
N GLU A 334 -7.94 -13.13 33.47
CA GLU A 334 -6.81 -12.88 34.37
C GLU A 334 -7.22 -12.91 35.85
N LYS A 335 -8.36 -12.29 36.18
CA LYS A 335 -8.95 -12.31 37.53
C LYS A 335 -9.21 -13.75 38.00
N ALA A 336 -9.84 -14.57 37.16
CA ALA A 336 -10.13 -15.97 37.48
C ALA A 336 -8.85 -16.80 37.64
N CYS A 337 -7.91 -16.71 36.69
CA CYS A 337 -6.62 -17.42 36.75
C CYS A 337 -5.81 -17.05 38.00
N LYS A 338 -5.77 -15.77 38.36
CA LYS A 338 -5.05 -15.28 39.55
C LYS A 338 -5.67 -15.82 40.84
N ALA A 339 -7.01 -15.80 40.95
CA ALA A 339 -7.69 -16.29 42.14
C ALA A 339 -7.62 -17.82 42.29
N LEU A 340 -7.60 -18.54 41.18
CA LEU A 340 -7.40 -20.00 41.14
C LEU A 340 -5.94 -20.41 41.33
N GLY A 341 -4.99 -19.46 41.30
CA GLY A 341 -3.56 -19.75 41.39
C GLY A 341 -3.00 -20.55 40.20
N GLN A 342 -3.69 -20.54 39.05
CA GLN A 342 -3.34 -21.33 37.88
C GLN A 342 -3.04 -20.43 36.69
N ARG A 343 -1.86 -20.59 36.07
CA ARG A 343 -1.61 -20.02 34.73
C ARG A 343 -2.22 -20.95 33.69
N ARG A 344 -3.24 -20.46 32.98
CA ARG A 344 -3.86 -21.15 31.85
C ARG A 344 -3.56 -20.37 30.56
N PRO A 345 -3.44 -21.05 29.40
CA PRO A 345 -3.49 -20.35 28.12
C PRO A 345 -4.88 -19.72 27.93
N PHE A 346 -4.98 -18.65 27.14
CA PHE A 346 -6.24 -17.97 26.83
C PHE A 346 -7.10 -18.81 25.86
N MET A 347 -7.60 -19.95 26.34
CA MET A 347 -8.40 -20.94 25.62
C MET A 347 -9.35 -21.63 26.61
N GLY A 348 -10.46 -22.20 26.12
CA GLY A 348 -11.44 -22.88 26.99
C GLY A 348 -12.03 -21.91 28.00
N LEU A 349 -12.37 -20.69 27.56
CA LEU A 349 -12.82 -19.63 28.48
C LEU A 349 -14.14 -20.01 29.19
N ASP A 350 -14.94 -20.89 28.59
CA ASP A 350 -16.14 -21.47 29.19
C ASP A 350 -15.84 -22.39 30.39
N GLU A 351 -14.73 -23.14 30.36
CA GLU A 351 -14.26 -23.92 31.52
C GLU A 351 -13.76 -23.01 32.64
N VAL A 352 -13.01 -21.96 32.28
CA VAL A 352 -12.55 -20.94 33.25
C VAL A 352 -13.73 -20.22 33.89
N ALA A 353 -14.78 -19.95 33.13
CA ALA A 353 -16.02 -19.38 33.62
C ALA A 353 -16.67 -20.26 34.70
N LYS A 354 -16.78 -21.57 34.45
CA LYS A 354 -17.35 -22.55 35.41
C LYS A 354 -16.54 -22.58 36.70
N LEU A 355 -15.21 -22.71 36.61
CA LEU A 355 -14.33 -22.74 37.77
C LEU A 355 -14.36 -21.42 38.56
N GLY A 356 -14.43 -20.28 37.87
CA GLY A 356 -14.54 -18.97 38.49
C GLY A 356 -15.85 -18.77 39.25
N LEU A 357 -16.96 -19.35 38.77
CA LEU A 357 -18.24 -19.37 39.48
C LEU A 357 -18.19 -20.26 40.72
N GLU A 358 -17.65 -21.48 40.59
CA GLU A 358 -17.51 -22.42 41.71
C GLU A 358 -16.64 -21.85 42.83
N ALA A 359 -15.55 -21.17 42.47
CA ALA A 359 -14.67 -20.47 43.40
C ALA A 359 -15.25 -19.13 43.92
N LYS A 360 -16.45 -18.73 43.48
CA LYS A 360 -17.11 -17.45 43.82
C LYS A 360 -16.27 -16.21 43.51
N VAL A 361 -15.39 -16.30 42.52
CA VAL A 361 -14.52 -15.21 42.04
C VAL A 361 -15.25 -14.38 40.99
N LEU A 362 -16.07 -15.04 40.18
CA LEU A 362 -16.85 -14.44 39.11
C LEU A 362 -18.35 -14.44 39.45
N THR A 363 -19.04 -13.43 38.96
CA THR A 363 -20.50 -13.35 38.90
C THR A 363 -21.04 -14.17 37.72
N ILE A 364 -22.36 -14.44 37.73
CA ILE A 364 -23.05 -15.15 36.63
C ILE A 364 -22.87 -14.39 35.30
N GLN A 365 -22.92 -13.06 35.33
CA GLN A 365 -22.76 -12.21 34.17
C GLN A 365 -21.33 -12.24 33.63
N GLU A 366 -20.33 -12.14 34.50
CA GLU A 366 -18.91 -12.24 34.12
C GLU A 366 -18.59 -13.62 33.52
N ALA A 367 -19.15 -14.69 34.08
CA ALA A 367 -18.98 -16.03 33.57
C ALA A 367 -19.66 -16.23 32.21
N ALA A 368 -20.86 -15.67 32.02
CA ALA A 368 -21.55 -15.69 30.73
C ALA A 368 -20.73 -14.99 29.64
N LEU A 369 -20.10 -13.85 29.96
CA LEU A 369 -19.22 -13.13 29.02
C LEU A 369 -18.00 -13.97 28.60
N LEU A 370 -17.39 -14.71 29.54
CA LEU A 370 -16.29 -15.63 29.21
C LEU A 370 -16.75 -16.77 28.29
N SER A 371 -17.93 -17.36 28.53
CA SER A 371 -18.50 -18.38 27.65
C SER A 371 -18.83 -17.83 26.26
N GLU A 372 -19.37 -16.62 26.18
CA GLU A 372 -19.62 -15.92 24.91
C GLU A 372 -18.31 -15.66 24.16
N ALA A 373 -17.27 -15.20 24.87
CA ALA A 373 -15.95 -14.99 24.29
C ALA A 373 -15.34 -16.28 23.71
N GLU A 374 -15.52 -17.43 24.37
CA GLU A 374 -15.07 -18.71 23.81
C GLU A 374 -15.80 -19.05 22.50
N ALA A 375 -17.11 -18.82 22.44
CA ALA A 375 -17.89 -19.05 21.22
C ALA A 375 -17.38 -18.17 20.06
N HIS A 376 -17.08 -16.89 20.31
CA HIS A 376 -16.49 -15.98 19.33
C HIS A 376 -15.07 -16.37 18.92
N ARG A 377 -14.24 -16.81 19.88
CA ARG A 377 -12.87 -17.30 19.64
C ARG A 377 -12.91 -18.53 18.73
N LEU A 378 -13.74 -19.52 19.07
CA LEU A 378 -13.94 -20.74 18.28
C LEU A 378 -14.47 -20.42 16.89
N TYR A 379 -15.47 -19.54 16.77
CA TYR A 379 -15.95 -19.08 15.46
C TYR A 379 -14.81 -18.50 14.63
N THR A 380 -13.94 -17.68 15.23
CA THR A 380 -12.85 -16.99 14.52
C THR A 380 -11.78 -17.96 14.02
N ILE A 381 -11.47 -19.03 14.76
CA ILE A 381 -10.40 -19.97 14.41
C ILE A 381 -10.87 -21.20 13.62
N ASN A 382 -12.11 -21.64 13.84
CA ASN A 382 -12.63 -22.86 13.23
C ASN A 382 -12.85 -22.66 11.72
N VAL A 383 -12.58 -23.72 10.99
CA VAL A 383 -12.93 -23.86 9.58
C VAL A 383 -14.39 -24.32 9.46
N ASP A 384 -15.03 -23.99 8.33
CA ASP A 384 -16.32 -24.60 8.01
C ASP A 384 -16.14 -26.13 7.85
N ASP A 385 -16.93 -26.89 8.60
CA ASP A 385 -17.01 -28.35 8.54
C ASP A 385 -18.26 -28.76 7.77
N PHE A 386 -18.13 -29.75 6.90
CA PHE A 386 -19.19 -30.18 5.99
C PHE A 386 -19.40 -31.69 6.10
N ALA A 387 -20.65 -32.10 6.33
CA ALA A 387 -20.99 -33.51 6.30
C ALA A 387 -20.71 -34.11 4.90
N PRO A 388 -20.26 -35.38 4.78
CA PRO A 388 -19.97 -36.00 3.48
C PRO A 388 -21.13 -35.92 2.48
N GLN A 389 -22.36 -35.91 2.97
CA GLN A 389 -23.58 -35.81 2.17
C GLN A 389 -23.75 -34.44 1.51
N GLU A 390 -23.25 -33.36 2.13
CA GLU A 390 -23.32 -31.99 1.60
C GLU A 390 -22.35 -31.77 0.44
N LEU A 391 -21.21 -32.46 0.48
CA LEU A 391 -20.18 -32.43 -0.57
C LEU A 391 -20.39 -33.48 -1.67
N ALA A 392 -21.37 -34.37 -1.50
CA ALA A 392 -21.62 -35.43 -2.47
C ALA A 392 -22.08 -34.83 -3.81
N ALA A 393 -21.35 -35.15 -4.89
CA ALA A 393 -21.75 -34.75 -6.24
C ALA A 393 -23.15 -35.31 -6.56
N LYS A 394 -24.10 -34.44 -6.93
CA LYS A 394 -25.44 -34.87 -7.37
C LYS A 394 -25.29 -35.89 -8.50
N LYS A 395 -25.90 -37.07 -8.35
CA LYS A 395 -25.91 -38.10 -9.42
C LYS A 395 -26.41 -37.47 -10.71
N ARG A 396 -25.59 -37.53 -11.75
CA ARG A 396 -25.93 -37.04 -13.10
C ARG A 396 -27.23 -37.74 -13.53
N THR A 397 -28.33 -37.00 -13.58
CA THR A 397 -29.59 -37.52 -14.08
C THR A 397 -29.34 -37.91 -15.54
N GLN A 398 -29.32 -39.21 -15.84
CA GLN A 398 -29.33 -39.66 -17.22
C GLN A 398 -30.62 -39.12 -17.85
N ARG A 399 -30.51 -38.09 -18.69
CA ARG A 399 -31.57 -37.75 -19.63
C ARG A 399 -31.77 -39.01 -20.46
N LYS A 400 -32.86 -39.74 -20.22
CA LYS A 400 -33.33 -40.76 -21.14
C LYS A 400 -33.47 -40.06 -22.48
N ALA A 401 -32.67 -40.48 -23.45
CA ALA A 401 -32.89 -40.12 -24.83
C ALA A 401 -34.18 -40.83 -25.25
N GLU A 402 -35.31 -40.14 -25.15
CA GLU A 402 -36.47 -40.46 -25.97
C GLU A 402 -36.08 -40.05 -27.40
N VAL A 403 -35.45 -40.98 -28.10
CA VAL A 403 -35.32 -40.92 -29.55
C VAL A 403 -36.62 -41.50 -30.10
N ALA A 404 -37.43 -40.63 -30.71
CA ALA A 404 -38.60 -40.98 -31.50
C ALA A 404 -38.20 -41.64 -32.82
#